data_AF-A0A5C6D9W5-F1
#
_entry.id   AF-A0A5C6D9W5-F1
#
_cell.length_a   1.000
_cell.length_b   1.000
_cell.length_c   1.000
_cell.angle_alpha   90.00
_cell.angle_beta   90.00
_cell.angle_gamma   90.00
#
_symmetry.space_group_name_H-M   'P 1'
#
loop_
_entity.id
_entity.type
_entity.pdbx_description
1 polymer ?
#
loop_
_entity_poly.entity_id
_entity_poly.type
_entity_poly.pdbx_seq_one_letter_code
_entity_poly.pdbx_strand_id
1 'polypeptide(L)'
;MELALKAAQRASEIRADKDASILDTLARCHYELDHLEEAIKWQQLAVEQGDGNKQIQDTLQNYLDEAEKSKPKVEANEETESSNEKESESEESKG
;
A
#
# COMPACT_ATOMS: atom_id res chain seq x y z
N MET A 1 4.94 -2.41 16.99
CA MET A 1 4.07 -2.22 15.81
C MET A 1 3.80 -3.50 15.01
N GLU A 2 4.68 -4.51 15.07
CA GLU A 2 4.55 -5.75 14.28
C GLU A 2 3.24 -6.55 14.48
N LEU A 3 2.65 -6.54 15.69
CA LEU A 3 1.34 -7.17 15.92
C LEU A 3 0.22 -6.44 15.18
N ALA A 4 0.26 -5.11 15.17
CA ALA A 4 -0.70 -4.28 14.44
C ALA A 4 -0.56 -4.50 12.93
N LEU A 5 0.68 -4.60 12.43
CA LEU A 5 0.94 -4.95 11.03
C LEU A 5 0.30 -6.29 10.65
N LYS A 6 0.55 -7.34 11.43
CA LYS A 6 -0.06 -8.67 11.19
C LYS A 6 -1.58 -8.63 11.23
N ALA A 7 -2.16 -7.89 12.18
CA ALA A 7 -3.60 -7.75 12.29
C ALA A 7 -4.21 -7.01 11.08
N ALA A 8 -3.61 -5.89 10.67
CA ALA A 8 -4.04 -5.11 9.52
C ALA A 8 -3.90 -5.90 8.21
N GLN A 9 -2.80 -6.63 8.03
CA GLN A 9 -2.59 -7.48 6.86
C GLN A 9 -3.67 -8.58 6.76
N ARG A 10 -3.95 -9.27 7.87
CA ARG A 10 -5.04 -10.27 7.90
C ARG A 10 -6.41 -9.65 7.62
N ALA A 11 -6.68 -8.46 8.14
CA ALA A 11 -7.93 -7.76 7.88
C ALA A 11 -8.07 -7.39 6.39
N SER A 12 -6.97 -6.97 5.75
CA SER A 12 -6.93 -6.66 4.32
C SER A 12 -7.19 -7.89 3.47
N GLU A 13 -6.52 -9.01 3.78
CA GLU A 13 -6.73 -10.31 3.12
C GLU A 13 -8.20 -10.76 3.18
N ILE A 14 -8.84 -10.65 4.36
CA ILE A 14 -10.26 -11.01 4.55
C ILE A 14 -11.19 -10.12 3.72
N ARG A 15 -10.80 -8.86 3.50
CA ARG A 15 -11.55 -7.89 2.70
C ARG A 15 -11.13 -7.88 1.23
N ALA A 16 -10.23 -8.78 0.83
CA ALA A 16 -9.63 -8.84 -0.51
C ALA A 16 -9.08 -7.49 -0.98
N ASP A 17 -8.48 -6.72 -0.06
CA ASP A 17 -7.87 -5.41 -0.33
C ASP A 17 -8.84 -4.35 -0.89
N LYS A 18 -10.12 -4.39 -0.49
CA LYS A 18 -11.18 -3.47 -0.97
C LYS A 18 -11.65 -2.44 0.06
N ASP A 19 -11.01 -2.39 1.22
CA ASP A 19 -11.38 -1.47 2.29
C ASP A 19 -10.26 -0.44 2.48
N ALA A 20 -10.50 0.77 1.98
CA ALA A 20 -9.54 1.87 2.03
C ALA A 20 -9.07 2.20 3.45
N SER A 21 -9.91 2.01 4.47
CA SER A 21 -9.53 2.32 5.86
C SER A 21 -8.58 1.28 6.44
N ILE A 22 -8.76 0.00 6.05
CA ILE A 22 -7.86 -1.08 6.45
C ILE A 22 -6.51 -0.93 5.74
N LEU A 23 -6.52 -0.57 4.46
CA LEU A 23 -5.32 -0.32 3.67
C LEU A 23 -4.53 0.89 4.20
N ASP A 24 -5.20 1.98 4.56
CA ASP A 24 -4.58 3.15 5.22
C ASP A 24 -3.93 2.77 6.57
N THR A 25 -4.61 1.93 7.36
CA THR A 25 -4.05 1.41 8.62
C THR A 25 -2.82 0.52 8.38
N LEU A 26 -2.85 -0.31 7.33
CA LEU A 26 -1.73 -1.16 6.93
C LEU A 26 -0.52 -0.33 6.49
N ALA A 27 -0.74 0.69 5.68
CA ALA A 27 0.28 1.64 5.26
C ALA A 27 0.93 2.34 6.45
N ARG A 28 0.12 2.81 7.41
CA ARG A 28 0.64 3.43 8.64
C ARG A 28 1.47 2.47 9.49
N CYS A 29 1.09 1.20 9.57
CA CYS A 29 1.89 0.20 10.29
C CYS A 29 3.26 0.00 9.64
N HIS A 30 3.34 0.00 8.31
CA HIS A 30 4.60 -0.05 7.58
C HIS A 30 5.44 1.21 7.81
N TYR A 31 4.83 2.39 7.76
CA TYR A 31 5.51 3.66 8.01
C TYR A 31 6.13 3.71 9.43
N GLU A 32 5.37 3.31 10.45
CA GLU A 32 5.85 3.27 11.84
C GLU A 32 6.91 2.18 12.11
N LEU A 33 7.20 1.34 11.12
CA LEU A 33 8.29 0.36 11.11
C LEU A 33 9.46 0.79 10.21
N ASP A 34 9.51 2.06 9.80
CA ASP A 34 10.51 2.61 8.87
C ASP A 34 10.50 1.95 7.48
N HIS A 35 9.39 1.28 7.11
CA HIS A 35 9.18 0.68 5.79
C HIS A 35 8.43 1.65 4.87
N LEU A 36 9.08 2.77 4.53
CA LEU A 36 8.44 3.87 3.78
C LEU A 36 7.97 3.46 2.38
N GLU A 37 8.71 2.61 1.68
CA GLU A 37 8.33 2.14 0.35
C GLU A 37 7.04 1.29 0.39
N GLU A 38 6.95 0.36 1.35
CA GLU A 38 5.74 -0.43 1.57
C GLU A 38 4.57 0.44 2.01
N ALA A 39 4.81 1.44 2.86
CA ALA A 39 3.77 2.39 3.27
C ALA A 39 3.17 3.11 2.06
N ILE A 40 3.99 3.57 1.11
CA ILE A 40 3.52 4.21 -0.12
C ILE A 40 2.69 3.25 -0.96
N LYS A 41 3.15 2.01 -1.17
CA LYS A 41 2.42 1.00 -1.97
C LYS A 41 1.01 0.76 -1.43
N TRP A 42 0.89 0.54 -0.11
CA TRP A 42 -0.41 0.30 0.51
C TRP A 42 -1.30 1.54 0.53
N GLN A 43 -0.70 2.72 0.71
CA GLN A 43 -1.46 3.97 0.70
C GLN A 43 -1.99 4.32 -0.70
N GLN A 44 -1.24 4.00 -1.77
CA GLN A 44 -1.71 4.14 -3.15
C GLN A 44 -2.95 3.29 -3.38
N LEU A 45 -2.92 2.02 -2.96
CA LEU A 45 -4.09 1.15 -3.06
C LEU A 45 -5.26 1.68 -2.22
N ALA A 46 -4.99 2.25 -1.04
CA ALA A 46 -6.02 2.89 -0.22
C ALA A 46 -6.69 4.08 -0.95
N VAL A 47 -5.92 4.90 -1.69
CA VAL A 47 -6.48 6.00 -2.51
C VAL A 47 -7.35 5.47 -3.64
N GLU A 48 -6.94 4.38 -4.30
CA GLU A 48 -7.72 3.75 -5.37
C GLU A 48 -9.07 3.23 -4.87
N GLN A 49 -9.10 2.64 -3.67
CA GLN A 49 -10.33 2.13 -3.05
C GLN A 49 -11.13 3.20 -2.29
N GLY A 50 -10.52 4.37 -2.03
CA GLY A 50 -11.06 5.39 -1.12
C GLY A 50 -12.00 6.40 -1.76
N ASP A 51 -12.32 6.26 -3.06
CA ASP A 51 -13.26 7.11 -3.82
C ASP A 51 -13.07 8.63 -3.58
N GLY A 52 -11.82 9.09 -3.57
CA GLY A 52 -11.51 10.51 -3.36
C GLY A 52 -11.50 10.96 -1.90
N ASN A 53 -11.34 10.05 -0.95
CA ASN A 53 -11.10 10.39 0.45
C ASN A 53 -9.84 11.26 0.59
N LYS A 54 -10.05 12.55 0.84
CA LYS A 54 -8.98 13.55 0.93
C LYS A 54 -7.95 13.23 2.01
N GLN A 55 -8.36 12.63 3.15
CA GLN A 55 -7.41 12.30 4.21
C GLN A 55 -6.42 11.23 3.76
N ILE A 56 -6.89 10.20 3.06
CA ILE A 56 -6.05 9.12 2.54
C ILE A 56 -5.09 9.67 1.47
N GLN A 57 -5.57 10.59 0.62
CA GLN A 57 -4.74 11.28 -0.38
C GLN A 57 -3.67 12.18 0.27
N ASP A 58 -4.04 12.95 1.29
CA ASP A 58 -3.12 13.82 2.02
C ASP A 58 -2.01 12.97 2.68
N THR A 59 -2.36 11.81 3.26
CA THR A 59 -1.38 10.86 3.81
C THR A 59 -0.44 10.32 2.74
N LEU A 60 -0.94 9.94 1.56
CA LEU A 60 -0.10 9.49 0.45
C LEU A 60 0.91 10.58 0.05
N GLN A 61 0.44 11.83 -0.08
CA GLN A 61 1.31 12.94 -0.44
C GLN A 61 2.42 13.13 0.60
N ASN A 62 2.11 13.03 1.90
CA ASN A 62 3.11 13.15 2.95
C ASN A 62 4.21 12.08 2.82
N TYR A 63 3.85 10.82 2.53
CA TYR A 63 4.82 9.75 2.34
C TYR A 63 5.69 9.96 1.10
N LEU A 64 5.10 10.43 0.00
CA LEU A 64 5.85 10.75 -1.22
C LEU A 64 6.84 11.90 -0.99
N ASP A 65 6.42 12.97 -0.30
CA ASP A 65 7.27 14.10 0.04
C ASP A 65 8.45 13.68 0.93
N GLU A 66 8.22 12.76 1.87
CA GLU A 66 9.27 12.21 2.73
C GLU A 66 10.24 11.34 1.94
N ALA A 67 9.74 10.50 1.04
CA ALA A 67 10.58 9.68 0.17
C ALA A 67 11.46 10.54 -0.74
N GLU A 68 10.93 11.65 -1.28
CA GLU A 68 11.74 12.62 -2.05
C GLU A 68 12.83 13.28 -1.21
N LYS A 69 12.53 13.68 0.03
CA LYS A 69 13.50 14.29 0.95
C LYS A 69 14.58 13.30 1.40
N SER A 70 14.23 12.02 1.49
CA SER A 70 15.11 10.95 1.98
C SER A 70 16.02 10.40 0.90
N LYS A 71 15.75 10.66 -0.39
CA LYS A 71 16.68 10.34 -1.46
C LYS A 71 17.93 11.23 -1.33
N PRO A 72 19.13 10.66 -1.12
CA PRO A 72 20.34 11.44 -1.30
C PRO A 72 20.34 11.97 -2.73
N LYS A 73 20.73 13.24 -2.90
CA LYS A 73 20.85 13.92 -4.19
C LYS A 73 21.98 13.28 -5.02
N VAL A 74 21.74 12.07 -5.52
CA VAL A 74 22.55 11.37 -6.52
C VAL A 74 21.61 11.04 -7.68
N GLU A 75 21.73 11.94 -8.64
CA GLU A 75 21.41 11.85 -10.07
C GLU A 75 20.95 10.48 -10.59
N ALA A 76 19.77 10.51 -11.21
CA ALA A 76 19.38 9.81 -12.44
C ALA A 76 20.19 8.56 -12.85
N ASN A 77 19.65 7.37 -12.63
CA ASN A 77 19.42 6.39 -13.69
C ASN A 77 18.60 5.20 -13.18
N GLU A 78 18.02 4.46 -14.14
CA GLU A 78 17.47 3.10 -14.04
C GLU A 78 16.00 2.96 -13.62
N GLU A 79 15.18 2.96 -14.69
CA GLU A 79 14.22 1.89 -14.99
C GLU A 79 14.47 0.61 -14.18
N THR A 80 13.43 0.06 -13.56
CA THR A 80 13.22 -1.39 -13.61
C THR A 80 11.77 -1.73 -13.27
N GLU A 81 11.18 -2.42 -14.25
CA GLU A 81 9.97 -3.22 -14.14
C GLU A 81 9.93 -4.02 -12.84
N SER A 82 8.73 -4.15 -12.27
CA SER A 82 8.34 -5.41 -11.65
C SER A 82 6.91 -5.73 -12.08
N SER A 83 6.86 -6.43 -13.20
CA SER A 83 5.72 -7.20 -13.70
C SER A 83 5.31 -8.29 -12.69
N ASN A 84 4.02 -8.64 -12.79
CA ASN A 84 3.43 -9.92 -12.37
C ASN A 84 3.40 -10.20 -10.85
N GLU A 85 2.39 -10.84 -10.27
CA GLU A 85 1.39 -11.76 -10.77
C GLU A 85 0.33 -11.89 -9.67
N LYS A 86 -0.96 -11.85 -10.01
CA LYS A 86 -1.96 -12.53 -9.16
C LYS A 86 -3.00 -13.16 -10.07
N GLU A 87 -2.63 -14.32 -10.60
CA GLU A 87 -3.60 -15.40 -10.80
C GLU A 87 -4.28 -15.65 -9.45
N SER A 88 -5.59 -15.43 -9.38
CA SER A 88 -6.43 -16.22 -8.50
C SER A 88 -7.60 -16.74 -9.32
N GLU A 89 -7.39 -17.95 -9.81
CA GLU A 89 -8.35 -19.03 -9.99
C GLU A 89 -9.71 -18.78 -9.31
N SER A 90 -10.78 -18.93 -10.08
CA SER A 90 -12.13 -19.13 -9.57
C SER A 90 -12.71 -20.37 -10.26
N GLU A 91 -12.49 -21.53 -9.66
CA GLU A 91 -13.36 -22.69 -9.81
C GLU A 91 -14.77 -22.33 -9.34
N GLU A 92 -15.75 -22.44 -10.24
CA GLU A 92 -17.16 -22.79 -10.00
C GLU A 92 -17.87 -22.71 -11.37
N SER A 93 -18.82 -23.54 -11.80
CA SER A 93 -19.62 -24.59 -11.18
C SER A 93 -20.43 -25.25 -12.32
N LYS A 94 -20.76 -26.54 -12.15
CA LYS A 94 -21.96 -27.24 -12.66
C LYS A 94 -22.30 -27.27 -14.17
N GLY A 95 -22.45 -28.51 -14.65
CA GLY A 95 -23.24 -28.89 -15.82
C GLY A 95 -23.18 -30.37 -16.09
#